data_AF-A0A395D402-F1
#
_entry.id   AF-A0A395D402-F1
#
_cell.length_a   1.000
_cell.length_b   1.000
_cell.length_c   1.000
_cell.angle_alpha   90.00
_cell.angle_beta   90.00
_cell.angle_gamma   90.00
#
_symmetry.space_group_name_H-M   'P 1'
#
loop_
_entity.id
_entity.type
_entity.pdbx_description
1 polymer ?
#
loop_
_entity_poly.entity_id
_entity_poly.type
_entity_poly.pdbx_seq_one_letter_code
_entity_poly.pdbx_strand_id
1 'polypeptide(L)' 'MLQIEFVGMSHEGGPAEVIDRMKTDLTDVHKAIVHAKSLFANVIVQRTHKPLPHGFRILDSAG' A
#
# COMPACT_ATOMS: atom_id res chain seq x y z
N MET A 1 -6.53 -14.22 -3.39
CA MET A 1 -5.64 -13.17 -3.95
C MET A 1 -5.56 -12.05 -2.94
N LEU A 2 -4.36 -11.55 -2.70
CA LEU A 2 -4.13 -10.45 -1.77
C LEU A 2 -4.09 -9.11 -2.53
N GLN A 3 -4.58 -8.05 -1.88
CA GLN A 3 -4.50 -6.67 -2.36
C GLN A 3 -3.59 -5.86 -1.44
N ILE A 4 -2.68 -5.09 -2.02
CA ILE A 4 -1.83 -4.14 -1.29
C ILE A 4 -2.43 -2.74 -1.48
N GLU A 5 -2.70 -2.05 -0.38
CA GLU A 5 -3.13 -0.66 -0.39
C GLU A 5 -2.05 0.22 0.21
N PHE A 6 -1.62 1.25 -0.50
CA PHE A 6 -0.74 2.28 0.03
C PHE A 6 -1.58 3.39 0.64
N VAL A 7 -1.32 3.71 1.90
CA VAL A 7 -2.09 4.69 2.66
C VAL A 7 -1.30 5.96 2.89
N GLY A 8 -1.97 7.10 2.76
CA GLY A 8 -1.46 8.43 3.00
C GLY A 8 -1.75 8.94 4.40
N MET A 9 -1.29 10.17 4.66
CA MET A 9 -1.65 10.87 5.88
C MET A 9 -3.17 11.11 5.90
N SER A 10 -3.75 10.97 7.08
CA SER A 10 -5.14 11.42 7.29
C SER A 10 -5.16 12.94 7.31
N HIS A 11 -6.07 13.52 6.52
CA HIS A 11 -6.41 14.93 6.68
C HIS A 11 -7.41 15.06 7.84
N GLU A 12 -7.07 15.89 8.83
CA GLU A 12 -7.98 16.35 9.89
C GLU A 12 -8.59 15.25 10.78
N GLY A 13 -7.81 14.22 11.14
CA GLY A 13 -8.24 13.18 12.08
C GLY A 13 -9.23 12.16 11.49
N GLY A 14 -9.46 12.20 10.18
CA GLY A 14 -10.23 11.20 9.44
C GLY A 14 -9.51 9.85 9.27
N PRO A 15 -10.11 8.89 8.56
CA PRO A 15 -9.42 7.66 8.19
C PRO A 15 -8.26 7.94 7.23
N ALA A 16 -7.19 7.14 7.33
CA ALA A 16 -6.07 7.24 6.39
C ALA A 16 -6.55 7.02 4.94
N GLU A 17 -6.17 7.93 4.05
CA GLU A 17 -6.58 7.89 2.65
C GLU A 17 -5.80 6.82 1.88
N VAL A 18 -6.47 6.07 1.00
CA VAL A 18 -5.79 5.11 0.13
C VAL A 18 -5.27 5.86 -1.10
N ILE A 19 -3.94 6.01 -1.19
CA ILE A 19 -3.29 6.71 -2.30
C ILE A 19 -3.12 5.80 -3.52
N ASP A 20 -2.96 4.50 -3.29
CA ASP A 20 -2.74 3.53 -4.37
C ASP A 20 -3.20 2.13 -3.99
N ARG A 21 -3.59 1.34 -4.98
CA ARG A 21 -4.05 -0.04 -4.81
C ARG A 21 -3.45 -0.93 -5.86
N MET A 22 -2.95 -2.08 -5.42
CA MET A 22 -2.37 -3.08 -6.30
C MET A 22 -2.93 -4.46 -5.96
N LYS A 23 -3.52 -5.12 -6.95
CA LYS A 23 -3.90 -6.53 -6.84
C LYS A 23 -2.67 -7.39 -7.11
N THR A 24 -2.48 -8.40 -6.28
CA THR A 24 -1.39 -9.37 -6.41
C THR A 24 -1.99 -10.74 -6.68
N ASP A 25 -1.30 -11.55 -7.48
CA ASP A 25 -1.53 -12.99 -7.61
C ASP A 25 -1.02 -13.78 -6.40
N LEU A 26 -0.30 -13.12 -5.48
CA LEU A 26 0.19 -13.74 -4.26
C LEU A 26 -0.97 -14.17 -3.36
N THR A 27 -0.83 -15.37 -2.83
CA THR A 27 -1.74 -15.97 -1.84
C THR A 27 -1.12 -16.06 -0.46
N ASP A 28 0.20 -15.97 -0.38
CA ASP A 28 0.98 -15.97 0.86
C ASP A 28 1.19 -14.53 1.36
N VAL A 29 0.69 -14.25 2.56
CA VAL A 29 0.79 -12.93 3.20
C VAL A 29 2.23 -12.51 3.42
N HIS A 30 3.14 -13.41 3.80
CA HIS A 30 4.54 -13.07 4.02
C HIS A 30 5.21 -12.62 2.72
N LYS A 31 4.93 -13.31 1.61
CA LYS A 31 5.42 -12.90 0.28
C LYS A 31 4.83 -11.55 -0.13
N ALA A 32 3.56 -11.31 0.15
CA ALA A 32 2.92 -10.02 -0.11
C ALA A 32 3.53 -8.89 0.73
N ILE A 33 3.91 -9.13 2.00
CA ILE A 33 4.62 -8.16 2.85
C ILE A 33 5.98 -7.80 2.26
N VAL A 34 6.78 -8.79 1.88
CA VAL A 34 8.10 -8.55 1.28
C VAL A 34 7.95 -7.74 -0.01
N HIS A 35 6.98 -8.10 -0.85
CA HIS A 35 6.70 -7.37 -2.08
C HIS A 35 6.24 -5.93 -1.81
N ALA A 36 5.32 -5.72 -0.87
CA ALA A 36 4.86 -4.40 -0.45
C ALA A 36 6.00 -3.51 0.03
N LYS A 37 6.93 -4.04 0.83
CA LYS A 37 8.11 -3.30 1.30
C LYS A 37 9.01 -2.85 0.15
N SER A 38 9.27 -3.73 -0.82
CA SER A 38 10.05 -3.40 -2.01
C SER A 38 9.39 -2.30 -2.84
N LEU A 39 8.07 -2.40 -3.05
CA LEU A 39 7.29 -1.37 -3.72
C LEU A 39 7.28 -0.05 -2.96
N PHE A 40 7.08 -0.08 -1.65
CA PHE A 40 7.09 1.11 -0.80
C PHE A 40 8.40 1.89 -0.90
N ALA A 41 9.54 1.19 -0.85
CA ALA A 41 10.86 1.79 -1.01
C ALA A 41 11.02 2.45 -2.40
N ASN A 42 10.57 1.78 -3.47
CA ASN A 42 10.64 2.32 -4.84
C ASN A 42 9.67 3.51 -5.04
N VAL A 43 8.47 3.42 -4.49
CA VAL A 43 7.43 4.46 -4.58
C VAL A 43 7.89 5.77 -3.95
N ILE A 44 8.59 5.71 -2.81
CA ILE A 44 9.17 6.90 -2.16
C ILE A 44 10.20 7.58 -3.08
N VAL A 45 10.99 6.82 -3.82
CA VAL A 45 12.03 7.36 -4.70
C VAL A 45 11.46 7.96 -5.98
N GLN A 46 10.32 7.47 -6.48
CA GLN A 46 9.78 7.83 -7.79
C GLN A 46 8.64 8.85 -7.78
N ARG A 47 8.04 9.16 -6.62
CA ARG A 47 6.89 10.07 -6.54
C ARG A 47 7.32 11.53 -6.37
N THR A 48 7.33 12.28 -7.48
CA THR A 48 7.49 13.74 -7.48
C THR A 48 6.15 14.51 -7.41
N HIS A 49 5.03 13.89 -7.81
CA HIS A 49 3.73 14.56 -7.99
C HIS A 49 2.55 13.92 -7.24
N LYS A 50 2.77 12.82 -6.51
CA LYS A 50 1.76 12.17 -5.67
C LYS A 50 2.18 12.25 -4.21
N PRO A 51 1.23 12.31 -3.26
CA PRO A 51 1.56 12.27 -1.84
C PRO A 51 2.36 11.00 -1.51
N LEU A 52 3.34 11.18 -0.62
CA LEU A 52 4.14 10.07 -0.13
C LEU A 52 3.26 9.14 0.71
N PRO A 53 3.33 7.83 0.48
CA PRO A 53 2.62 6.90 1.35
C PRO A 53 3.26 6.87 2.73
N HIS A 54 2.42 6.85 3.75
CA HIS A 54 2.80 6.72 5.16
C HIS A 54 2.87 5.27 5.62
N GLY A 55 2.24 4.36 4.88
CA GLY A 55 2.31 2.93 5.13
C GLY A 55 1.59 2.14 4.05
N PHE A 56 1.38 0.85 4.32
CA PHE A 56 0.58 -0.01 3.47
C PHE A 56 -0.23 -1.01 4.29
N ARG A 57 -1.32 -1.50 3.70
CA ARG A 57 -2.17 -2.58 4.22
C ARG A 57 -2.19 -3.73 3.23
N ILE A 58 -2.35 -4.94 3.73
CA ILE A 58 -2.56 -6.14 2.90
C ILE A 58 -3.93 -6.67 3.27
N LEU A 59 -4.81 -6.69 2.29
CA LEU A 59 -6.18 -7.15 2.40
C LEU A 59 -6.31 -8.49 1.69
N ASP A 60 -7.14 -9.37 2.23
CA ASP A 60 -7.55 -10.57 1.53
C ASP A 60 -8.80 -10.31 0.68
N SER A 61 -9.43 -11.36 0.16
CA SER A 61 -10.63 -11.22 -0.67
C SER A 61 -11.87 -10.69 0.07
N ALA A 62 -11.86 -10.66 1.40
CA ALA A 62 -12.95 -10.15 2.23
C ALA A 62 -12.80 -8.65 2.56
N GLY A 63 -11.63 -8.05 2.29
CA GLY A 63 -11.34 -6.64 2.60
C GLY A 63 -10.69 -6.46 3.96
#